data_AF-A0A4Q5S9C4-F1
#
_entry.id   AF-A0A4Q5S9C4-F1
#
_cell.length_a   1.000
_cell.length_b   1.000
_cell.length_c   1.000
_cell.angle_alpha   90.00
_cell.angle_beta   90.00
_cell.angle_gamma   90.00
#
_symmetry.space_group_name_H-M   'P 1'
#
loop_
_entity.id
_entity.type
_entity.pdbx_description
1 polymer ?
#
loop_
_entity_poly.entity_id
_entity_poly.type
_entity_poly.pdbx_seq_one_letter_code
_entity_poly.pdbx_strand_id
1 'polypeptide(L)'
;MFRINPAYFYAWLTALLFGAILSETFLLYPNIFYDVPDSLQDALGFMKTTSPADLFPKLGAITLIAGIIAAVINRHDKIVFRMIITSVVLMILFEFVFSVLYFWPRNRIMFTDKPGTHTVHDLKLAAHEFQRAHWVRLSVSGINSLLVLFSLRYLPLSEMIASRTGIRKNT
;
A
#
# COMPACT_ATOMS: atom_id res chain seq x y z
N MET A 1 -6.45 -23.76 21.18
CA MET A 1 -5.86 -23.42 19.87
C MET A 1 -6.18 -21.95 19.61
N PHE A 2 -5.19 -21.06 19.68
CA PHE A 2 -5.41 -19.63 19.43
C PHE A 2 -5.83 -19.45 17.97
N ARG A 3 -7.04 -18.92 17.72
CA ARG A 3 -7.43 -18.50 16.37
C ARG A 3 -6.90 -17.08 16.17
N ILE A 4 -5.85 -16.93 15.36
CA ILE A 4 -5.38 -15.60 14.97
C ILE A 4 -6.41 -15.03 13.99
N ASN A 5 -7.05 -13.91 14.33
CA ASN A 5 -7.97 -13.24 13.43
C ASN A 5 -7.18 -12.68 12.21
N PRO A 6 -7.60 -12.94 10.96
CA PRO A 6 -6.92 -12.47 9.76
C PRO A 6 -6.80 -10.94 9.67
N ALA A 7 -7.63 -10.19 10.40
CA ALA A 7 -7.52 -8.73 10.48
C ALA A 7 -6.16 -8.26 11.03
N TYR A 8 -5.51 -9.03 11.93
CA TYR A 8 -4.17 -8.69 12.42
C TYR A 8 -3.12 -8.78 11.32
N PHE A 9 -3.18 -9.84 10.51
CA PHE A 9 -2.26 -10.02 9.38
C PHE A 9 -2.50 -8.95 8.32
N TYR A 10 -3.76 -8.65 8.02
CA TYR A 10 -4.11 -7.56 7.10
C TYR A 10 -3.60 -6.20 7.59
N ALA A 11 -3.78 -5.87 8.88
CA ALA A 11 -3.28 -4.64 9.48
C ALA A 11 -1.76 -4.50 9.33
N TRP A 12 -1.04 -5.60 9.61
CA TRP A 12 0.42 -5.64 9.43
C TRP A 12 0.83 -5.39 7.98
N LEU A 13 0.17 -6.02 7.01
CA LEU A 13 0.44 -5.79 5.59
C LEU A 13 0.16 -4.35 5.16
N THR A 14 -0.95 -3.75 5.62
CA THR A 14 -1.24 -2.34 5.31
C THR A 14 -0.22 -1.39 5.94
N ALA A 15 0.28 -1.71 7.13
CA ALA A 15 1.33 -0.93 7.78
C ALA A 15 2.68 -1.05 7.04
N LEU A 16 3.03 -2.25 6.56
CA LEU A 16 4.21 -2.47 5.72
C LEU A 16 4.14 -1.69 4.40
N LEU A 17 2.99 -1.74 3.71
CA LEU A 17 2.79 -0.99 2.47
C LEU A 17 2.94 0.51 2.71
N PHE A 18 2.34 1.03 3.79
CA PHE A 18 2.51 2.44 4.16
C PHE A 18 3.98 2.78 4.45
N GLY A 19 4.70 1.94 5.20
CA GLY A 19 6.12 2.13 5.48
C GLY A 19 7.00 2.13 4.22
N ALA A 20 6.67 1.26 3.25
CA ALA A 20 7.34 1.23 1.96
C ALA A 20 7.09 2.52 1.17
N ILE A 21 5.83 2.96 1.06
CA ILE A 21 5.45 4.22 0.39
C ILE A 21 6.12 5.42 1.06
N LEU A 22 6.17 5.45 2.40
CA LEU A 22 6.85 6.50 3.16
C LEU A 22 8.35 6.53 2.85
N SER A 23 8.99 5.36 2.79
CA SER A 23 10.40 5.25 2.39
C SER A 23 10.61 5.71 0.96
N GLU A 24 9.69 5.41 0.04
CA GLU A 24 9.79 5.92 -1.31
C GLU A 24 9.68 7.45 -1.36
N THR A 25 8.70 8.04 -0.67
CA THR A 25 8.44 9.48 -0.69
C THR A 25 9.60 10.29 -0.11
N PHE A 26 10.18 9.83 1.00
CA PHE A 26 11.19 10.61 1.74
C PHE A 26 12.64 10.23 1.42
N LEU A 27 12.89 8.99 1.02
CA LEU A 27 14.26 8.51 0.76
C LEU A 27 14.48 8.24 -0.72
N LEU A 28 13.60 7.49 -1.38
CA LEU A 28 13.88 7.03 -2.75
C LEU A 28 13.70 8.14 -3.78
N TYR A 29 12.50 8.70 -3.90
CA TYR A 29 12.18 9.64 -4.98
C TYR A 29 12.95 10.96 -4.93
N PRO A 30 13.30 11.53 -3.76
CA PRO A 30 14.20 12.68 -3.71
C PRO A 30 15.55 12.37 -4.36
N ASN A 31 16.09 11.16 -4.20
CA ASN A 31 17.35 10.74 -4.84
C ASN A 31 17.19 10.33 -6.30
N ILE A 32 16.01 9.87 -6.73
CA ILE A 32 15.76 9.55 -8.15
C ILE A 32 15.55 10.82 -8.98
N PHE A 33 14.92 11.85 -8.41
CA PHE A 33 14.46 13.04 -9.13
C PHE A 33 15.23 14.32 -8.83
N TYR A 34 16.40 14.26 -8.17
CA TYR A 34 17.14 15.46 -7.78
C TYR A 34 17.68 16.27 -8.98
N ASP A 35 18.06 15.60 -10.08
CA ASP A 35 18.66 16.24 -11.27
C ASP A 35 18.25 15.53 -12.56
N VAL A 36 16.97 15.61 -12.89
CA VAL A 36 16.41 15.02 -14.11
C VAL A 36 16.95 15.79 -15.34
N PRO A 37 17.48 15.12 -16.39
CA PRO A 37 17.35 13.68 -16.67
C PRO A 37 18.51 12.81 -16.17
N ASP A 38 19.63 13.39 -15.76
CA ASP A 38 20.86 12.65 -15.48
C ASP A 38 20.65 11.65 -14.32
N SER A 39 19.96 12.07 -13.26
CA SER A 39 19.64 11.23 -12.11
C SER A 39 18.75 10.02 -12.45
N LEU A 40 18.00 10.05 -13.56
CA LEU A 40 17.19 8.90 -14.00
C LEU A 40 18.07 7.75 -14.50
N GLN A 41 19.20 8.06 -15.14
CA GLN A 41 20.14 7.03 -15.60
C GLN A 41 20.80 6.32 -14.41
N ASP A 42 21.18 7.08 -13.39
CA ASP A 42 21.74 6.55 -12.14
C ASP A 42 20.70 5.67 -11.42
N ALA A 43 19.44 6.10 -11.37
CA ALA A 43 18.35 5.34 -10.78
C ALA A 43 18.11 4.00 -11.52
N LEU A 44 18.15 4.00 -12.86
CA LEU A 44 18.06 2.77 -13.66
C LEU A 44 19.27 1.85 -13.42
N GLY A 45 20.47 2.43 -13.24
CA GLY A 45 21.67 1.70 -12.86
C GLY A 45 21.54 1.02 -11.50
N PHE A 46 21.03 1.74 -10.50
CA PHE A 46 20.78 1.23 -9.15
C PHE A 46 19.71 0.11 -9.13
N MET A 47 18.61 0.29 -9.88
CA MET A 47 17.47 -0.65 -9.91
C MET A 47 17.60 -1.74 -10.99
N LYS A 48 18.81 -2.00 -11.48
CA LYS A 48 19.04 -2.95 -12.59
C LYS A 48 18.62 -4.39 -12.28
N THR A 49 18.69 -4.82 -11.02
CA THR A 49 18.37 -6.19 -10.60
C THR A 49 16.94 -6.35 -10.07
N THR A 50 16.47 -5.36 -9.32
CA THR A 50 15.12 -5.31 -8.78
C THR A 50 14.68 -3.86 -8.69
N SER A 51 13.40 -3.63 -8.98
CA SER A 51 12.77 -2.33 -8.91
C SER A 51 11.50 -2.37 -8.05
N PRO A 52 10.97 -1.22 -7.64
CA PRO A 52 9.63 -1.11 -7.07
C PRO A 52 8.56 -1.87 -7.89
N ALA A 53 8.64 -1.86 -9.22
CA ALA A 53 7.67 -2.52 -10.09
C ALA A 53 7.66 -4.06 -9.95
N ASP A 54 8.75 -4.67 -9.45
CA ASP A 54 8.83 -6.11 -9.25
C ASP A 54 8.20 -6.58 -7.93
N LEU A 55 8.09 -5.67 -6.95
CA LEU A 55 7.63 -5.94 -5.59
C LEU A 55 6.20 -5.45 -5.33
N PHE A 56 5.90 -4.16 -5.60
CA PHE A 56 4.65 -3.54 -5.20
C PHE A 56 3.40 -4.19 -5.78
N PRO A 57 3.35 -4.61 -7.05
CA PRO A 57 2.17 -5.31 -7.57
C PRO A 57 1.87 -6.61 -6.82
N LYS A 58 2.90 -7.39 -6.47
CA LYS A 58 2.76 -8.66 -5.74
C LYS A 58 2.31 -8.41 -4.29
N LEU A 59 2.98 -7.48 -3.61
CA LEU A 59 2.64 -7.12 -2.23
C LEU A 59 1.23 -6.50 -2.13
N GLY A 60 0.88 -5.65 -3.08
CA GLY A 60 -0.47 -5.08 -3.21
C GLY A 60 -1.53 -6.16 -3.42
N ALA A 61 -1.29 -7.13 -4.31
CA ALA A 61 -2.21 -8.24 -4.54
C ALA A 61 -2.40 -9.12 -3.29
N ILE A 62 -1.30 -9.49 -2.62
CA ILE A 62 -1.35 -10.25 -1.36
C ILE A 62 -2.15 -9.50 -0.31
N THR A 63 -1.92 -8.19 -0.18
CA THR A 63 -2.60 -7.35 0.81
C THR A 63 -4.08 -7.20 0.50
N LEU A 64 -4.45 -7.07 -0.78
CA LEU A 64 -5.84 -7.02 -1.23
C LEU A 64 -6.57 -8.33 -0.90
N ILE A 65 -5.97 -9.48 -1.21
CA ILE A 65 -6.52 -10.81 -0.90
C ILE A 65 -6.70 -10.96 0.61
N ALA A 66 -5.69 -10.60 1.41
CA ALA A 66 -5.76 -10.64 2.86
C ALA A 66 -6.90 -9.75 3.40
N GLY A 67 -7.11 -8.56 2.83
CA GLY A 67 -8.20 -7.66 3.18
C GLY A 67 -9.58 -8.24 2.88
N ILE A 68 -9.76 -8.88 1.72
CA ILE A 68 -11.01 -9.55 1.35
C ILE A 68 -11.29 -10.70 2.33
N ILE A 69 -10.30 -11.55 2.63
CA ILE A 69 -10.44 -12.64 3.60
C ILE A 69 -10.81 -12.08 4.98
N ALA A 70 -10.11 -11.04 5.43
CA ALA A 70 -10.39 -10.39 6.71
C ALA A 70 -11.81 -9.81 6.77
N ALA A 71 -12.30 -9.20 5.69
CA ALA A 71 -13.66 -8.68 5.61
C ALA A 71 -14.69 -9.83 5.70
N VAL A 72 -14.51 -10.89 4.92
CA VAL A 72 -15.44 -12.04 4.89
C VAL A 72 -15.53 -12.71 6.26
N ILE A 73 -14.39 -12.95 6.93
CA ILE A 73 -14.35 -13.56 8.25
C ILE A 73 -15.01 -12.67 9.32
N ASN A 74 -14.82 -11.36 9.24
CA ASN A 74 -15.36 -10.41 10.21
C ASN A 74 -16.75 -9.83 9.82
N ARG A 75 -17.45 -10.40 8.83
CA ARG A 75 -18.74 -9.87 8.29
C ARG A 75 -19.88 -9.71 9.29
N HIS A 76 -19.80 -10.42 10.43
CA HIS A 76 -20.78 -10.37 11.51
C HIS A 76 -20.54 -9.19 12.45
N ASP A 77 -19.29 -8.75 12.61
CA ASP A 77 -18.96 -7.50 13.28
C ASP A 77 -19.10 -6.35 12.28
N LYS A 78 -20.21 -5.63 12.35
CA LYS A 78 -20.53 -4.59 11.37
C LYS A 78 -19.59 -3.40 11.38
N ILE A 79 -18.90 -3.14 12.49
CA ILE A 79 -17.94 -2.02 12.57
C ILE A 79 -16.63 -2.46 11.92
N VAL A 80 -16.09 -3.60 12.36
CA VAL A 80 -14.84 -4.15 11.80
C VAL A 80 -14.98 -4.41 10.30
N PHE A 81 -16.08 -5.05 9.88
CA PHE A 81 -16.36 -5.29 8.47
C PHE A 81 -16.37 -4.00 7.64
N ARG A 82 -17.06 -2.95 8.11
CA ARG A 82 -17.16 -1.67 7.39
C ARG A 82 -15.80 -0.99 7.25
N MET A 83 -14.97 -1.03 8.29
CA MET A 83 -13.63 -0.45 8.24
C MET A 83 -12.72 -1.23 7.28
N ILE A 84 -12.73 -2.57 7.34
CA ILE A 84 -11.92 -3.41 6.46
C ILE A 84 -12.38 -3.30 4.99
N ILE A 85 -13.68 -3.34 4.71
CA ILE A 85 -14.15 -3.23 3.32
C ILE A 85 -13.88 -1.84 2.74
N THR A 86 -13.99 -0.79 3.56
CA THR A 86 -13.61 0.57 3.15
C THR A 86 -12.12 0.63 2.81
N SER A 87 -11.27 -0.01 3.63
CA SER A 87 -9.84 -0.13 3.36
C SER A 87 -9.55 -0.85 2.03
N VAL A 88 -10.22 -1.98 1.78
CA VAL A 88 -10.13 -2.72 0.50
C VAL A 88 -10.52 -1.84 -0.69
N VAL A 89 -11.62 -1.09 -0.57
CA VAL A 89 -12.06 -0.16 -1.62
C VAL A 89 -11.03 0.95 -1.86
N LEU A 90 -10.47 1.54 -0.80
CA LEU A 90 -9.42 2.55 -0.92
C LEU A 90 -8.18 1.99 -1.63
N MET A 91 -7.77 0.77 -1.31
CA MET A 91 -6.67 0.11 -2.01
C MET A 91 -6.95 -0.07 -3.51
N ILE A 92 -8.15 -0.55 -3.87
CA ILE A 92 -8.51 -0.70 -5.29
C ILE A 92 -8.46 0.64 -6.01
N LEU A 93 -9.03 1.69 -5.41
CA LEU A 93 -9.12 3.00 -6.06
C LEU A 93 -7.75 3.71 -6.15
N PHE A 94 -6.96 3.70 -5.08
CA PHE A 94 -5.76 4.53 -4.99
C PHE A 94 -4.45 3.78 -5.21
N GLU A 95 -4.37 2.50 -4.83
CA GLU A 95 -3.18 1.67 -5.06
C GLU A 95 -3.23 0.96 -6.42
N PHE A 96 -4.41 0.72 -6.98
CA PHE A 96 -4.53 0.10 -8.31
C PHE A 96 -5.02 1.08 -9.39
N VAL A 97 -6.26 1.56 -9.32
CA VAL A 97 -6.86 2.38 -10.39
C VAL A 97 -6.07 3.68 -10.60
N PHE A 98 -5.80 4.43 -9.53
CA PHE A 98 -4.99 5.65 -9.62
C PHE A 98 -3.56 5.37 -10.10
N SER A 99 -2.99 4.22 -9.75
CA SER A 99 -1.68 3.78 -10.24
C SER A 99 -1.66 3.56 -11.75
N VAL A 100 -2.64 2.82 -12.27
CA VAL A 100 -2.76 2.52 -13.69
C VAL A 100 -3.00 3.79 -14.50
N LEU A 101 -3.89 4.66 -14.02
CA LEU A 101 -4.30 5.87 -14.75
C LEU A 101 -3.27 6.99 -14.67
N TYR A 102 -2.63 7.16 -13.51
CA TYR A 102 -1.74 8.30 -13.27
C TYR A 102 -0.27 7.89 -13.31
N PHE A 103 0.15 6.93 -12.48
CA PHE A 103 1.57 6.63 -12.29
C PHE A 103 2.20 5.85 -13.45
N TRP A 104 1.50 4.87 -14.02
CA TRP A 104 2.06 4.05 -15.11
C TRP A 104 2.45 4.88 -16.35
N PRO A 105 1.63 5.83 -16.83
CA PRO A 105 2.05 6.73 -17.91
C PRO A 105 3.34 7.52 -17.61
N ARG A 106 3.49 8.07 -16.40
CA ARG A 106 4.69 8.85 -16.03
C ARG A 106 5.91 7.95 -15.88
N ASN A 107 5.73 6.75 -15.32
CA ASN A 107 6.80 5.76 -15.26
C ASN A 107 7.25 5.30 -16.64
N ARG A 108 6.33 5.19 -17.62
CA ARG A 108 6.73 4.88 -19.00
C ARG A 108 7.62 5.97 -19.59
N ILE A 109 7.21 7.23 -19.45
CA ILE A 109 7.98 8.39 -19.90
C ILE A 109 9.38 8.41 -19.29
N MET A 110 9.49 8.15 -17.98
CA MET A 110 10.75 8.29 -17.24
C MET A 110 11.67 7.06 -17.31
N PHE A 111 11.13 5.85 -17.40
CA PHE A 111 11.90 4.62 -17.15
C PHE A 111 11.72 3.50 -18.17
N THR A 112 10.66 3.51 -18.98
CA THR A 112 10.33 2.37 -19.88
C THR A 112 10.55 2.70 -21.35
N ASP A 113 10.14 3.89 -21.77
CA ASP A 113 10.28 4.31 -23.16
C ASP A 113 11.76 4.47 -23.51
N LYS A 114 12.12 4.27 -24.78
CA LYS A 114 13.51 4.26 -25.21
C LYS A 114 14.18 5.61 -24.92
N PRO A 115 15.46 5.63 -24.49
CA PRO A 115 16.20 6.87 -24.31
C PRO A 115 16.14 7.75 -25.57
N GLY A 116 15.93 9.06 -25.38
CA GLY A 116 15.78 10.03 -26.47
C GLY A 116 14.38 10.11 -27.09
N THR A 117 13.41 9.31 -26.64
CA THR A 117 12.00 9.40 -27.10
C THR A 117 11.32 10.68 -26.61
N HIS A 118 11.62 11.10 -25.39
CA HIS A 118 11.00 12.24 -24.70
C HIS A 118 11.98 13.38 -24.54
N THR A 119 11.48 14.62 -24.57
CA THR A 119 12.32 15.79 -24.33
C THR A 119 12.69 15.89 -22.84
N VAL A 120 13.73 16.66 -22.53
CA VAL A 120 14.09 16.96 -21.12
C VAL A 120 12.92 17.62 -20.38
N HIS A 121 12.14 18.44 -21.08
CA HIS A 121 10.94 19.07 -20.51
C HIS A 121 9.90 18.02 -20.10
N ASP A 122 9.62 17.04 -20.97
CA ASP A 122 8.65 15.98 -20.69
C ASP A 122 9.07 15.12 -19.50
N LEU A 123 10.37 14.79 -19.40
CA LEU A 123 10.92 14.02 -18.27
C LEU A 123 10.78 14.79 -16.95
N LYS A 124 11.12 16.09 -16.93
CA LYS A 124 10.97 16.94 -15.74
C LYS A 124 9.51 17.08 -15.34
N LEU A 125 8.62 17.29 -16.31
CA LEU A 125 7.19 17.39 -16.07
C LEU A 125 6.64 16.09 -15.48
N ALA A 126 6.98 14.95 -16.07
CA ALA A 126 6.57 13.62 -15.57
C ALA A 126 7.07 13.38 -14.14
N ALA A 127 8.32 13.74 -13.83
CA ALA A 127 8.90 13.61 -12.49
C ALA A 127 8.17 14.50 -11.47
N HIS A 128 7.86 15.75 -11.81
CA HIS A 128 7.10 16.66 -10.94
C HIS A 128 5.66 16.20 -10.72
N GLU A 129 4.99 15.71 -11.76
CA GLU A 129 3.64 15.12 -11.64
C GLU A 129 3.65 13.87 -10.76
N PHE A 130 4.63 12.99 -10.99
CA PHE A 130 4.81 11.77 -10.22
C PHE A 130 4.97 12.07 -8.73
N GLN A 131 5.89 12.98 -8.37
CA GLN A 131 6.13 13.35 -6.97
C GLN A 131 4.90 13.95 -6.30
N ARG A 132 4.16 14.84 -7.01
CA ARG A 132 2.92 15.42 -6.48
C ARG A 132 1.85 14.37 -6.24
N ALA A 133 1.66 13.44 -7.17
CA ALA A 133 0.71 12.35 -6.98
C ALA A 133 1.14 11.38 -5.88
N HIS A 134 2.44 11.22 -5.64
CA HIS A 134 2.94 10.35 -4.58
C HIS A 134 2.53 10.84 -3.18
N TRP A 135 2.43 12.16 -2.96
CA TRP A 135 1.86 12.70 -1.71
C TRP A 135 0.39 12.30 -1.48
N VAL A 136 -0.41 12.21 -2.54
CA VAL A 136 -1.78 11.69 -2.45
C VAL A 136 -1.76 10.22 -2.06
N ARG A 137 -0.90 9.40 -2.70
CA ARG A 137 -0.74 7.98 -2.36
C ARG A 137 -0.29 7.80 -0.92
N LEU A 138 0.71 8.56 -0.45
CA LEU A 138 1.18 8.53 0.93
C LEU A 138 0.06 8.82 1.92
N SER A 139 -0.72 9.87 1.65
CA SER A 139 -1.83 10.28 2.52
C SER A 139 -2.90 9.20 2.61
N VAL A 140 -3.33 8.66 1.46
CA VAL A 140 -4.35 7.60 1.42
C VAL A 140 -3.84 6.31 2.04
N SER A 141 -2.58 5.93 1.80
CA SER A 141 -1.98 4.74 2.40
C SER A 141 -1.89 4.87 3.94
N GLY A 142 -1.57 6.06 4.45
CA GLY A 142 -1.61 6.36 5.88
C GLY A 142 -3.01 6.24 6.48
N ILE A 143 -4.01 6.85 5.83
CA ILE A 143 -5.44 6.70 6.22
C ILE A 143 -5.84 5.22 6.21
N ASN A 144 -5.44 4.48 5.19
CA ASN A 144 -5.76 3.08 5.00
C ASN A 144 -5.17 2.21 6.13
N SER A 145 -3.88 2.36 6.41
CA SER A 145 -3.19 1.66 7.51
C SER A 145 -3.83 1.97 8.86
N LEU A 146 -4.08 3.26 9.14
CA LEU A 146 -4.74 3.69 10.37
C LEU A 146 -6.14 3.08 10.49
N LEU A 147 -6.95 3.14 9.45
CA LEU A 147 -8.31 2.58 9.44
C LEU A 147 -8.32 1.11 9.86
N VAL A 148 -7.41 0.29 9.31
CA VAL A 148 -7.32 -1.14 9.68
C VAL A 148 -6.80 -1.31 11.09
N LEU A 149 -5.78 -0.56 11.52
CA LEU A 149 -5.28 -0.59 12.90
C LEU A 149 -6.36 -0.20 13.93
N PHE A 150 -7.17 0.82 13.63
CA PHE A 150 -8.30 1.23 14.47
C PHE A 150 -9.37 0.16 14.53
N SER A 151 -9.61 -0.60 13.44
CA SER A 151 -10.59 -1.68 13.43
C SER A 151 -10.29 -2.76 14.46
N LEU A 152 -9.02 -3.00 14.77
CA LEU A 152 -8.59 -4.01 15.74
C LEU A 152 -9.09 -3.74 17.17
N ARG A 153 -9.45 -2.49 17.48
CA ARG A 153 -9.99 -2.09 18.80
C ARG A 153 -11.40 -2.60 19.04
N TYR A 154 -12.13 -2.84 17.96
CA TYR A 154 -13.51 -3.33 17.99
C TYR A 154 -13.59 -4.85 17.92
N LEU A 155 -12.46 -5.53 17.65
CA LEU A 155 -12.41 -6.97 17.76
C LEU A 155 -12.67 -7.37 19.23
N PRO A 156 -13.59 -8.31 19.49
CA PRO A 156 -13.93 -8.69 20.86
C PRO A 156 -12.69 -9.13 21.63
N LEU A 157 -12.35 -8.41 22.70
CA LEU A 157 -11.43 -8.85 23.76
C LEU A 157 -11.84 -10.20 24.39
N SER A 158 -13.07 -10.67 24.12
CA SER A 158 -13.61 -11.92 24.66
C SER A 158 -12.84 -13.15 24.22
N GLU A 159 -12.14 -13.16 23.07
CA GLU A 159 -11.25 -14.28 22.72
C GLU A 159 -9.95 -14.27 23.53
N MET A 160 -9.47 -13.10 23.96
CA MET A 160 -8.31 -12.99 24.86
C MET A 160 -8.66 -13.35 26.31
N ILE A 161 -9.83 -12.91 26.81
CA ILE A 161 -10.23 -13.10 28.21
C ILE A 161 -10.83 -14.49 28.47
N ALA A 162 -11.58 -15.08 27.52
CA ALA A 162 -12.12 -16.43 27.69
C ALA A 162 -11.03 -17.51 27.80
N SER A 163 -9.83 -17.25 27.26
CA SER A 163 -8.66 -18.12 27.43
C SER A 163 -8.04 -18.01 28.84
N ARG A 164 -8.25 -16.90 29.55
CA ARG A 164 -7.75 -16.67 30.91
C ARG A 164 -8.73 -17.08 32.00
N THR A 165 -10.03 -17.09 31.73
CA THR A 165 -11.04 -17.38 32.77
C THR A 165 -11.51 -18.84 32.81
N GLY A 166 -11.23 -19.66 31.79
CA GLY A 166 -11.59 -21.09 31.82
C GLY A 166 -13.09 -21.37 31.94
N ILE A 167 -13.95 -20.36 31.81
CA ILE A 167 -15.40 -20.54 31.91
C ILE A 167 -15.91 -20.92 30.52
N ARG A 168 -15.89 -22.22 30.23
CA ARG A 168 -16.85 -22.81 29.28
C ARG A 168 -18.24 -22.55 29.86
N LYS A 169 -19.04 -21.68 29.21
CA LYS A 169 -20.48 -21.70 29.42
C LYS A 169 -21.02 -22.96 28.77
N ASN A 170 -21.32 -23.97 29.59
CA ASN A 170 -22.21 -25.06 29.21
C ASN A 170 -23.65 -24.52 29.26
N THR A 171 -24.22 -24.24 28.09
CA THR A 171 -25.67 -24.27 27.84
C THR A 171 -25.86 -24.49 26.35
#